data_AF-A0A1Y2FEC7-F1
#
_entry.id   AF-A0A1Y2FEC7-F1
#
_cell.length_a   1.000
_cell.length_b   1.000
_cell.length_c   1.000
_cell.angle_alpha   90.00
_cell.angle_beta   90.00
_cell.angle_gamma   90.00
#
_symmetry.space_group_name_H-M   'P 1'
#
loop_
_entity.id
_entity.type
_entity.pdbx_description
1 polymer ?
#
loop_
_entity_poly.entity_id
_entity_poly.type
_entity_poly.pdbx_seq_one_letter_code
_entity_poly.pdbx_strand_id
1 'polypeptide(L)' 'PQYASINLGVFLCTRCVGIHRKLGTHISRVKSLTLDSWTPEQLEVFILSLLLFHLNKNIYFRITNICLNYFIHNIIN' A
#
# COMPACT_ATOMS: atom_id res chain seq x y z
N PRO A 1 5.75 7.34 -3.50
CA PRO A 1 5.04 6.04 -3.72
C PRO A 1 4.50 6.02 -5.15
N GLN A 2 4.38 4.84 -5.78
CA GLN A 2 3.90 4.72 -7.18
C GLN A 2 2.65 3.85 -7.29
N TYR A 3 2.34 3.10 -6.22
CA TYR A 3 1.24 2.16 -6.15
C TYR A 3 0.50 2.35 -4.82
N ALA A 4 -0.68 1.75 -4.72
CA ALA A 4 -1.46 1.68 -3.50
C ALA A 4 -2.18 0.32 -3.42
N SER A 5 -2.43 -0.15 -2.20
CA SER A 5 -3.35 -1.26 -1.95
C SER A 5 -4.71 -0.68 -1.56
N ILE A 6 -5.71 -0.83 -2.43
CA ILE A 6 -7.04 -0.23 -2.28
C ILE A 6 -7.70 -0.67 -0.98
N ASN A 7 -7.85 -1.97 -0.79
CA ASN A 7 -8.57 -2.57 0.34
C ASN A 7 -7.82 -2.47 1.69
N LEU A 8 -6.53 -2.14 1.65
CA LEU A 8 -5.73 -1.97 2.85
C LEU A 8 -5.50 -0.49 3.18
N GLY A 9 -5.83 0.43 2.26
CA GLY A 9 -5.65 1.86 2.48
C GLY A 9 -4.19 2.27 2.64
N VAL A 10 -3.24 1.63 1.93
CA VAL A 10 -1.81 1.93 2.07
C VAL A 10 -1.16 2.29 0.74
N PHE A 11 -0.23 3.24 0.78
CA PHE A 11 0.65 3.55 -0.34
C PHE A 11 1.86 2.61 -0.37
N LEU A 12 2.28 2.23 -1.58
CA LEU A 12 3.34 1.27 -1.83
C LEU A 12 4.42 1.88 -2.74
N CYS A 13 5.69 1.57 -2.45
CA CYS A 13 6.77 1.79 -3.39
C CYS A 13 6.88 0.61 -4.38
N THR A 14 7.65 0.78 -5.45
CA THR A 14 7.85 -0.21 -6.50
C THR A 14 8.37 -1.55 -5.96
N ARG A 15 9.20 -1.56 -4.91
CA ARG A 15 9.69 -2.80 -4.28
C ARG A 15 8.59 -3.53 -3.50
N CYS A 16 7.85 -2.81 -2.66
CA CYS A 16 6.76 -3.39 -1.87
C CYS A 16 5.64 -3.94 -2.76
N VAL A 17 5.45 -3.39 -3.97
CA VAL A 17 4.40 -3.85 -4.88
C VAL A 17 4.53 -5.33 -5.23
N GLY A 18 5.76 -5.83 -5.42
CA GLY A 18 6.02 -7.22 -5.75
C GLY A 18 5.65 -8.16 -4.60
N ILE A 19 5.91 -7.75 -3.37
CA ILE A 19 5.53 -8.49 -2.16
C ILE A 19 4.01 -8.55 -2.06
N HIS A 20 3.33 -7.40 -2.18
CA HIS A 20 1.88 -7.32 -2.11
C HIS A 20 1.18 -8.12 -3.22
N ARG A 21 1.75 -8.18 -4.43
CA ARG A 21 1.24 -9.02 -5.52
C ARG A 21 1.35 -10.52 -5.19
N LYS A 22 2.42 -10.97 -4.53
CA LYS A 22 2.60 -12.38 -4.11
C LYS A 22 1.61 -12.83 -3.04
N LEU A 23 1.09 -11.91 -2.23
CA LEU A 23 0.03 -12.22 -1.24
C LEU A 23 -1.30 -12.58 -1.90
N GLY A 24 -1.51 -12.18 -3.15
CA GLY A 24 -2.76 -12.39 -3.88
C GLY A 24 -3.80 -11.30 -3.62
N THR A 25 -4.73 -11.16 -4.57
CA THR A 25 -5.73 -10.08 -4.62
C THR A 25 -6.79 -10.15 -3.54
N HIS A 26 -6.99 -11.33 -2.94
CA HIS A 26 -7.87 -11.52 -1.78
C HIS A 26 -7.30 -10.88 -0.51
N ILE A 27 -5.97 -10.68 -0.45
CA ILE A 27 -5.28 -10.02 0.67
C ILE A 27 -4.95 -8.57 0.33
N SER A 28 -4.30 -8.31 -0.81
CA SER A 28 -3.89 -6.96 -1.21
C SER A 28 -4.26 -6.66 -2.66
N ARG A 29 -5.13 -5.66 -2.84
CA ARG A 29 -5.58 -5.18 -4.15
C ARG A 29 -4.75 -4.00 -4.59
N VAL A 30 -3.64 -4.29 -5.27
CA VAL A 30 -2.67 -3.31 -5.75
C VAL A 30 -3.16 -2.59 -7.01
N LYS A 31 -3.04 -1.26 -7.04
CA LYS A 31 -3.12 -0.43 -8.26
C LYS A 31 -2.00 0.59 -8.33
N SER A 32 -1.57 0.94 -9.53
CA SER A 32 -0.72 2.09 -9.84
C SER A 32 -1.48 3.39 -9.66
N LEU A 33 -0.81 4.40 -9.10
CA LEU A 33 -1.39 5.74 -8.93
C LEU A 33 -1.51 6.50 -10.25
N THR A 34 -0.70 6.16 -11.26
CA THR A 34 -0.62 6.91 -12.52
C THR A 34 -0.95 6.06 -13.75
N LEU A 35 -0.71 4.74 -13.71
CA LEU A 35 -0.87 3.87 -14.87
C LEU A 35 -2.23 3.16 -14.91
N ASP A 36 -2.91 3.03 -13.78
CA ASP A 36 -4.21 2.36 -13.73
C ASP A 36 -5.34 3.39 -13.65
N SER A 37 -6.46 3.13 -14.33
CA SER A 37 -7.67 3.93 -14.16
C SER A 37 -8.38 3.57 -12.85
N TRP A 38 -8.82 4.59 -12.10
CA TRP A 38 -9.50 4.43 -10.82
C TRP A 38 -10.98 4.75 -10.97
N THR A 39 -11.85 3.87 -10.48
CA THR A 39 -13.29 4.16 -10.39
C THR A 39 -13.57 4.93 -9.10
N PRO A 40 -14.65 5.73 -9.04
CA PRO A 40 -15.04 6.44 -7.82
C PRO A 40 -15.18 5.52 -6.60
N GLU A 41 -15.75 4.33 -6.79
CA GLU A 41 -15.95 3.34 -5.72
C GLU A 41 -14.60 2.81 -5.20
N GLN A 42 -13.61 2.65 -6.09
CA GLN A 42 -12.26 2.25 -5.69
C GLN A 42 -11.56 3.33 -4.86
N LEU A 43 -11.77 4.61 -5.21
CA LEU A 43 -11.25 5.73 -4.44
C LEU A 43 -11.91 5.82 -3.07
N GLU A 44 -13.23 5.65 -3.00
CA GLU A 44 -13.97 5.63 -1.74
C GLU A 44 -13.47 4.51 -0.82
N VAL A 45 -13.37 3.28 -1.33
CA VAL A 45 -12.83 2.16 -0.56
C VAL A 45 -11.41 2.45 -0.08
N PHE A 46 -10.55 3.04 -0.92
CA PHE A 46 -9.19 3.39 -0.54
C PHE A 46 -9.15 4.45 0.57
N ILE A 47 -9.94 5.52 0.45
CA ILE A 47 -10.00 6.61 1.44
C ILE A 47 -10.52 6.07 2.78
N LEU A 48 -11.61 5.31 2.77
CA LEU A 48 -12.16 4.71 3.99
C LEU A 48 -11.16 3.75 4.63
N SER A 49 -10.51 2.89 3.84
CA SER A 49 -9.50 1.96 4.35
C SER A 49 -8.29 2.69 4.93
N LEU A 50 -7.85 3.79 4.31
CA LEU A 50 -6.73 4.61 4.77
C LEU A 50 -7.04 5.24 6.14
N LEU A 51 -8.24 5.80 6.31
CA LEU A 51 -8.69 6.37 7.58
C LEU A 51 -8.72 5.30 8.70
N LEU A 52 -9.23 4.11 8.39
CA LEU A 52 -9.26 2.99 9.34
C LEU A 52 -7.87 2.44 9.67
N PHE A 53 -6.94 2.45 8.70
CA PHE A 53 -5.56 2.01 8.91
C PHE A 53 -4.83 2.89 9.95
N HIS A 54 -5.06 4.20 9.94
CA HIS A 54 -4.49 5.09 10.96
C HIS A 54 -4.96 4.77 12.38
N LEU A 55 -6.17 4.22 12.52
CA LEU A 55 -6.75 3.83 13.81
C LEU A 55 -6.31 2.43 14.26
N ASN A 56 -6.01 1.52 13.32
CA ASN A 56 -5.63 0.14 13.59
C ASN A 56 -4.25 -0.20 13.02
N LYS A 57 -3.19 0.00 13.83
CA LYS A 57 -1.78 -0.34 13.50
C LYS A 57 -1.54 -1.86 13.48
N ASN A 58 -2.25 -2.56 12.59
CA ASN A 58 -2.22 -4.02 12.43
C ASN A 58 -0.93 -4.55 11.79
N ILE A 59 -0.77 -5.87 11.76
CA ILE A 59 0.39 -6.63 11.26
C ILE A 59 0.87 -6.24 9.84
N TYR A 60 -0.02 -5.71 8.98
CA TYR A 60 0.32 -5.20 7.65
C TYR A 60 1.25 -3.97 7.69
N PHE A 61 1.25 -3.22 8.80
CA PHE A 61 2.23 -2.17 9.10
C PHE A 61 3.67 -2.70 9.07
N ARG A 62 3.88 -3.99 9.36
CA ARG A 62 5.22 -4.61 9.35
C ARG A 62 5.71 -4.88 7.93
N ILE A 63 4.81 -5.23 7.00
CA ILE A 63 5.13 -5.43 5.58
C ILE A 63 5.38 -4.08 4.90
N THR A 64 4.57 -3.05 5.20
CA THR A 64 4.82 -1.69 4.71
C THR A 64 6.07 -1.05 5.35
N ASN A 65 6.44 -1.44 6.58
CA ASN A 65 7.71 -1.06 7.21
C ASN A 65 8.96 -1.71 6.61
N ILE A 66 8.85 -2.79 5.82
CA ILE A 66 9.99 -3.27 5.02
C ILE A 66 10.46 -2.13 4.10
N CYS A 67 9.53 -1.34 3.58
CA CYS A 67 9.88 -0.19 2.74
C CYS A 67 10.28 1.06 3.53
N LEU A 68 9.74 1.33 4.73
CA LEU A 68 10.28 2.41 5.58
C LEU A 68 11.71 2.13 6.04
N ASN A 69 12.02 0.90 6.49
CA ASN A 69 13.36 0.54 6.93
C ASN A 69 14.36 0.53 5.76
N TYR A 70 13.98 0.00 4.59
CA TYR A 70 14.85 0.06 3.41
C TYR A 70 15.04 1.50 2.89
N PHE A 71 14.02 2.38 3.01
CA PHE A 71 14.12 3.79 2.62
C PHE A 71 14.99 4.59 3.58
N ILE A 72 14.85 4.40 4.90
CA ILE A 72 15.72 5.02 5.91
C ILE A 72 17.17 4.57 5.76
N HIS A 73 17.41 3.27 5.54
CA HIS A 73 18.77 2.72 5.44
C HIS A 73 19.54 3.16 4.16
N ASN A 74 18.87 3.65 3.11
CA ASN A 74 19.50 4.07 1.85
C ASN A 74 19.39 5.58 1.57
N ILE A 75 18.82 6.37 2.47
CA ILE A 75 18.73 7.84 2.36
C ILE A 75 19.45 8.55 3.51
N ILE A 76 19.63 7.88 4.66
CA ILE A 76 20.39 8.42 5.80
C ILE A 76 21.85 7.95 5.81
N ASN A 77 22.27 7.14 4.84
CA ASN A 77 23.69 6.83 4.57
C ASN A 77 24.05 7.25 3.15
#